data_AF-A0A0B4U586-F1
#
_entry.id   AF-A0A0B4U586-F1
#
_cell.length_a   1.000
_cell.length_b   1.000
_cell.length_c   1.000
_cell.angle_alpha   90.00
_cell.angle_beta   90.00
_cell.angle_gamma   90.00
#
_symmetry.space_group_name_H-M   'P 1'
#
loop_
_entity.id
_entity.type
_entity.pdbx_description
1 polymer ?
#
loop_
_entity_poly.entity_id
_entity_poly.type
_entity_poly.pdbx_seq_one_letter_code
_entity_poly.pdbx_strand_id
1 'polypeptide(L)'
;LNKSIQTVNKDGFHLSHGEIENHQANLQHLCRICGGSFKSDAHKRSYPVHGPVDDDTQALLRKKEKKATSWPDLLSKVFKIDVRGDIDTIYPT
;
A
#
# COMPACT_ATOMS: atom_id res chain seq x y z
N LEU A 1 -3.84 6.32 55.56
CA LEU A 1 -2.64 5.87 54.80
C LEU A 1 -3.14 5.42 53.43
N ASN A 2 -2.97 6.19 52.33
CA ASN A 2 -1.78 6.20 51.46
C ASN A 2 -1.61 4.80 50.79
N LYS A 3 -1.61 4.59 49.46
CA LYS A 3 -1.26 5.36 48.25
C LYS A 3 -2.16 4.84 47.10
N SER A 4 -2.81 5.67 46.30
CA SER A 4 -2.27 6.19 45.02
C SER A 4 -1.43 5.17 44.24
N ILE A 5 -2.10 4.35 43.41
CA ILE A 5 -1.44 3.81 42.23
C ILE A 5 -1.83 4.72 41.07
N GLN A 6 -0.77 5.33 40.54
CA GLN A 6 -0.78 6.47 39.67
C GLN A 6 -1.36 6.10 38.31
N THR A 7 -2.17 7.02 37.81
CA THR A 7 -2.43 7.30 36.39
C THR A 7 -1.29 6.82 35.50
N VAL A 8 -1.53 5.73 34.76
CA VAL A 8 -0.78 5.46 33.54
C VAL A 8 -1.07 6.64 32.63
N ASN A 9 -0.04 7.44 32.42
CA ASN A 9 -0.09 8.65 31.62
C ASN A 9 -0.46 8.26 30.18
N LYS A 10 -1.74 8.37 29.87
CA LYS A 10 -2.29 8.14 28.53
C LYS A 10 -2.21 9.48 27.81
N ASP A 11 -1.00 10.01 27.66
CA ASP A 11 -0.68 11.05 26.68
C ASP A 11 -0.72 10.40 25.27
N GLY A 12 -1.85 9.80 24.94
CA GLY A 12 -2.22 9.50 23.57
C GLY A 12 -2.76 10.81 23.02
N PHE A 13 -2.02 11.44 22.12
CA PHE A 13 -2.46 12.62 21.37
C PHE A 13 -3.94 12.50 21.01
N HIS A 14 -4.78 13.27 21.68
CA HIS A 14 -6.21 13.33 21.38
C HIS A 14 -6.38 14.21 20.14
N LEU A 15 -5.98 13.68 18.98
CA LEU A 15 -6.15 14.32 17.68
C LEU A 15 -7.64 14.56 17.49
N SER A 16 -8.00 15.77 17.08
CA SER A 16 -9.37 16.10 16.71
C SER A 16 -9.80 15.24 15.52
N HIS A 17 -11.11 14.99 15.40
CA HIS A 17 -11.66 14.22 14.29
C HIS A 17 -11.20 14.75 12.92
N GLY A 18 -11.15 16.08 12.75
CA GLY A 18 -10.68 16.71 11.51
C GLY A 18 -9.19 16.49 11.23
N GLU A 19 -8.34 16.38 12.25
CA GLU A 19 -6.91 16.06 12.06
C GLU A 19 -6.72 14.61 11.59
N ILE A 20 -7.55 13.68 12.09
CA ILE A 20 -7.55 12.28 11.65
C ILE A 20 -8.03 12.17 10.20
N GLU A 21 -9.12 12.85 9.85
CA GLU A 21 -9.64 12.88 8.49
C GLU A 21 -8.63 13.47 7.50
N ASN A 22 -8.00 14.59 7.87
CA ASN A 22 -6.97 15.22 7.05
C ASN A 22 -5.73 14.34 6.90
N HIS A 23 -5.29 13.68 7.99
CA HIS A 23 -4.20 12.72 7.94
C HIS A 23 -4.54 11.54 7.01
N GLN A 24 -5.75 10.99 7.10
CA GLN A 24 -6.20 9.90 6.25
C GLN A 24 -6.29 10.33 4.78
N ALA A 25 -6.82 11.52 4.49
CA ALA A 25 -6.86 12.08 3.15
C ALA A 25 -5.46 12.23 2.55
N ASN A 26 -4.49 12.73 3.34
CA ASN A 26 -3.10 12.85 2.90
C ASN A 26 -2.46 11.48 2.61
N LEU A 27 -2.72 10.46 3.45
CA LEU A 27 -2.21 9.11 3.24
C LEU A 27 -2.74 8.46 1.94
N GLN A 28 -3.96 8.77 1.51
CA GLN A 28 -4.52 8.28 0.24
C GLN A 28 -3.73 8.75 -0.99
N HIS A 29 -2.91 9.79 -0.85
CA HIS A 29 -2.07 10.32 -1.92
C HIS A 29 -0.64 9.77 -1.91
N LEU A 30 -0.30 8.87 -0.99
CA LEU A 30 1.04 8.30 -0.86
C LEU A 30 1.07 6.80 -1.19
N CYS A 31 2.16 6.36 -1.80
CA CYS A 31 2.45 4.95 -1.99
C CYS A 31 2.64 4.27 -0.63
N ARG A 32 1.86 3.22 -0.35
CA ARG A 32 1.93 2.49 0.93
C ARG A 32 3.26 1.75 1.13
N ILE A 33 4.01 1.49 0.05
CA ILE A 33 5.28 0.75 0.08
C ILE A 33 6.48 1.69 0.33
N CYS A 34 6.55 2.82 -0.38
CA CYS A 34 7.72 3.71 -0.32
C CYS A 34 7.45 5.10 0.25
N GLY A 35 6.19 5.45 0.55
CA GLY A 35 5.80 6.77 1.03
C GLY A 35 5.87 7.88 -0.03
N GLY A 36 6.25 7.56 -1.26
CA GLY A 36 6.30 8.52 -2.37
C GLY A 36 4.91 9.01 -2.75
N SER A 37 4.79 10.31 -3.06
CA SER A 37 3.51 10.89 -3.51
C SER A 37 3.11 10.34 -4.88
N PHE A 38 1.84 9.95 -5.02
CA PHE A 38 1.27 9.65 -6.31
C PHE A 38 1.17 10.94 -7.12
N LYS A 39 1.57 10.89 -8.40
CA LYS A 39 1.42 12.05 -9.27
C LYS A 39 -0.07 12.45 -9.37
N SER A 40 -0.34 13.75 -9.28
CA SER A 40 -1.67 14.36 -9.16
C SER A 40 -2.37 14.58 -10.52
N ASP A 41 -1.71 14.23 -11.62
CA ASP A 41 -2.28 14.14 -12.95
C ASP A 41 -3.41 13.11 -12.93
N ALA A 42 -4.64 13.65 -12.84
CA ALA A 42 -5.91 12.94 -12.75
C ALA A 42 -6.22 12.00 -13.95
N HIS A 43 -5.30 11.84 -14.89
CA HIS A 43 -5.44 10.94 -16.03
C HIS A 43 -5.13 9.51 -15.60
N LYS A 44 -6.15 8.82 -15.06
CA LYS A 44 -6.19 7.38 -14.80
C LYS A 44 -4.92 6.83 -14.12
N ARG A 45 -4.86 6.90 -12.78
CA ARG A 45 -4.06 5.96 -11.97
C ARG A 45 -4.67 4.55 -11.94
N SER A 46 -5.20 4.08 -13.06
CA SER A 46 -5.56 2.69 -13.22
C SER A 46 -4.37 2.00 -13.85
N TYR A 47 -3.50 1.47 -12.99
CA TYR A 47 -2.44 0.58 -13.45
C TYR A 47 -3.05 -0.81 -13.58
N PRO A 48 -2.92 -1.48 -14.73
CA PRO A 48 -3.46 -2.82 -14.92
C PRO A 48 -2.70 -3.81 -14.03
N VAL A 49 -3.15 -4.00 -12.78
CA VAL A 49 -2.50 -4.88 -11.79
C VAL A 49 -2.78 -6.37 -12.01
N HIS A 50 -3.56 -6.72 -13.03
CA HIS A 50 -3.80 -8.11 -13.46
C HIS A 50 -3.10 -8.45 -14.79
N GLY A 51 -2.51 -7.44 -15.45
CA GLY A 51 -1.87 -7.60 -16.75
C GLY A 51 -0.40 -7.98 -16.68
N PRO A 52 0.27 -8.04 -17.85
CA PRO A 52 1.73 -8.09 -17.93
C PRO A 52 2.36 -6.93 -17.15
N VAL A 53 3.55 -7.13 -16.61
CA VAL A 53 4.35 -6.02 -16.11
C VAL A 53 4.78 -5.13 -17.28
N ASP A 54 4.99 -3.83 -17.03
CA ASP A 54 5.50 -2.91 -18.04
C ASP A 54 6.94 -3.24 -18.44
N ASP A 55 7.40 -2.69 -19.57
CA ASP A 55 8.71 -2.99 -20.14
C ASP A 55 9.88 -2.61 -19.22
N ASP A 56 9.75 -1.50 -18.49
CA ASP A 56 10.79 -1.05 -17.55
C ASP A 56 10.91 -2.04 -16.39
N THR A 57 9.77 -2.42 -15.79
CA THR A 57 9.71 -3.46 -14.76
C THR A 57 10.23 -4.80 -15.29
N GLN A 58 9.85 -5.19 -16.51
CA GLN A 58 10.30 -6.43 -17.14
C GLN A 58 11.82 -6.44 -17.36
N ALA A 59 12.40 -5.31 -17.77
CA ALA A 59 13.85 -5.15 -17.93
C ALA A 59 14.59 -5.29 -16.58
N LEU A 60 14.05 -4.70 -15.51
CA LEU A 60 14.59 -4.85 -14.16
C LEU A 60 14.54 -6.30 -13.67
N LEU A 61 13.44 -7.02 -13.93
CA LEU A 61 13.29 -8.42 -13.56
C LEU A 61 14.29 -9.32 -14.31
N ARG A 62 14.49 -9.09 -15.62
CA ARG A 62 15.51 -9.80 -16.41
C ARG A 62 16.91 -9.59 -15.84
N LYS A 63 17.27 -8.35 -15.48
CA LYS A 63 18.57 -8.02 -14.85
C LYS A 63 18.75 -8.72 -13.49
N LYS A 64 17.66 -9.04 -12.79
CA LYS A 64 17.64 -9.74 -11.50
C LYS A 64 17.38 -11.23 -11.63
N GLU A 65 17.41 -11.78 -12.85
CA GLU A 65 17.14 -13.19 -13.18
C GLU A 65 15.78 -13.68 -12.62
N LYS A 66 14.79 -12.78 -12.53
CA LYS A 66 13.43 -13.09 -12.10
C LYS A 66 12.57 -13.42 -13.32
N LYS A 67 11.77 -14.48 -13.20
CA LYS A 67 10.90 -15.02 -14.26
C LYS A 67 9.46 -14.48 -14.23
N ALA A 68 9.14 -13.54 -13.35
CA ALA A 68 7.79 -12.98 -13.29
C ALA A 68 7.49 -12.16 -14.55
N THR A 69 6.30 -12.35 -15.12
CA THR A 69 5.84 -11.69 -16.35
C THR A 69 4.54 -10.92 -16.18
N SER A 70 3.82 -11.13 -15.08
CA SER A 70 2.58 -10.42 -14.74
C SER A 70 2.65 -9.82 -13.34
N TRP A 71 1.82 -8.81 -13.08
CA TRP A 71 1.76 -8.17 -11.77
C TRP A 71 1.38 -9.12 -10.62
N PRO A 72 0.38 -10.02 -10.75
CA PRO A 72 0.11 -11.00 -9.70
C PRO A 72 1.29 -11.95 -9.45
N ASP A 73 1.97 -12.37 -10.52
CA ASP A 73 3.12 -13.27 -10.42
C ASP A 73 4.33 -12.58 -9.77
N LEU A 74 4.54 -11.29 -10.06
CA LEU A 74 5.56 -10.47 -9.42
C LEU A 74 5.31 -10.33 -7.92
N LEU A 75 4.08 -9.97 -7.53
CA LEU A 75 3.67 -9.81 -6.13
C LEU A 75 3.83 -11.10 -5.34
N SER A 76 3.39 -12.23 -5.91
CA SER A 76 3.53 -13.53 -5.27
C SER A 76 4.98 -14.01 -5.19
N LYS A 77 5.73 -13.98 -6.30
CA LYS A 77 7.07 -14.58 -6.36
C LYS A 77 8.16 -13.73 -5.73
N VAL A 78 8.11 -12.41 -5.89
CA VAL A 78 9.15 -11.48 -5.41
C VAL A 78 8.81 -10.92 -4.04
N PHE A 79 7.58 -10.44 -3.86
CA PHE A 79 7.17 -9.79 -2.61
C PHE A 79 6.54 -10.75 -1.60
N LYS A 80 6.23 -11.99 -2.01
CA LYS A 80 5.57 -12.99 -1.15
C LYS A 80 4.20 -12.52 -0.65
N ILE A 81 3.51 -11.73 -1.46
CA ILE A 81 2.15 -11.24 -1.18
C ILE A 81 1.18 -12.01 -2.07
N ASP A 82 0.21 -12.70 -1.46
CA ASP A 82 -0.90 -13.30 -2.18
C ASP A 82 -2.02 -12.27 -2.34
N VAL A 83 -2.37 -11.96 -3.58
CA VAL A 83 -3.41 -11.00 -3.94
C VAL A 83 -4.63 -11.68 -4.56
N ARG A 84 -4.67 -13.02 -4.65
CA ARG A 84 -5.78 -13.73 -5.34
C ARG A 84 -7.15 -13.35 -4.79
N GLY A 85 -7.31 -13.26 -3.46
CA GLY A 85 -8.59 -12.85 -2.86
C GLY A 85 -9.02 -11.43 -3.25
N ASP A 86 -8.07 -10.50 -3.39
CA ASP A 86 -8.34 -9.14 -3.86
C ASP A 86 -8.76 -9.14 -5.33
N ILE A 87 -8.09 -9.96 -6.16
CA ILE A 87 -8.43 -10.14 -7.58
C ILE A 87 -9.86 -10.67 -7.72
N ASP A 88 -10.20 -11.75 -7.00
CA ASP A 88 -11.49 -12.43 -7.07
C ASP A 88 -12.64 -11.51 -6.57
N THR A 89 -12.35 -10.61 -5.63
CA THR A 89 -13.32 -9.64 -5.11
C THR A 89 -13.67 -8.57 -6.16
N ILE A 90 -12.69 -8.15 -6.98
CA ILE A 90 -12.88 -7.09 -7.99
C ILE A 90 -13.39 -7.68 -9.31
N TYR A 91 -12.94 -8.87 -9.68
CA TYR A 91 -13.34 -9.58 -10.90
C TYR A 91 -13.80 -11.00 -10.55
N PRO A 92 -15.05 -11.16 -10.06
CA PRO A 92 -15.60 -12.48 -9.75
C PRO A 92 -15.59 -13.37 -10.99
N THR A 93 -15.11 -14.61 -10.84
CA THR A 93 -15.12 -15.62 -11.91
C THR A 93 -16.44 -16.39 -11.91
#